data_AF-A0A7S2F9F1-F1
#
_entry.id   AF-A0A7S2F9F1-F1
#
_cell.length_a   1.000
_cell.length_b   1.000
_cell.length_c   1.000
_cell.angle_alpha   90.00
_cell.angle_beta   90.00
_cell.angle_gamma   90.00
#
_symmetry.space_group_name_H-M   'P 1'
#
loop_
_entity.id
_entity.type
_entity.pdbx_description
1 polymer ?
#
loop_
_entity_poly.entity_id
_entity_poly.type
_entity_poly.pdbx_seq_one_letter_code
_entity_poly.pdbx_strand_id
1 'polypeptide(L)'
;VPGPRASAPRMDPITEVSPEAERGSVPASPSGDATFFDPLQTLTSGQKRDVRGGAFQAHICCVRGAQDVQTVVEAFAQADAFKSVTSWSYAYRMAVSAPTMALPIDEGVQDGLDEGCGEKILGVMRRFSLQGLFLLVSRWQDYGATEGLEVFGTELYSIVLERCKDLINHLKQAAGSGAPQAVVRLIEKPPPGPKNFDFSFLPPIQEPRVPTKFGPNHFLSDSAMNKPASLPNLFGGGDVRLWMSNDKALRNLPESEIWAMRFLRQPDYRIERVLQAVATLRGQKVPPPSSAAAARWGHYREVLKSATFRTELLLFDANSVAPEAAQHVLDLLSTIQVAEVARASVGAAALYEWAVGIARWRLEGPPEPDTSEQDGWIPLEPLRPREAELR
;
A
#
# COMPACT_ATOMS: atom_id res chain seq x y z
N VAL A 1 52.82 32.50 -26.14
CA VAL A 1 52.88 32.79 -24.68
C VAL A 1 52.28 31.60 -23.95
N PRO A 2 53.09 30.68 -23.39
CA PRO A 2 52.58 29.53 -22.65
C PRO A 2 52.39 29.89 -21.17
N GLY A 3 51.19 29.63 -20.65
CA GLY A 3 50.80 29.89 -19.25
C GLY A 3 51.38 28.87 -18.26
N PRO A 4 51.43 29.23 -16.96
CA PRO A 4 52.24 28.52 -15.97
C PRO A 4 51.56 27.25 -15.44
N ARG A 5 52.40 26.23 -15.21
CA ARG A 5 52.08 24.98 -14.51
C ARG A 5 51.83 25.26 -13.02
N ALA A 6 50.68 24.82 -12.52
CA ALA A 6 50.40 24.77 -11.09
C ALA A 6 51.05 23.54 -10.45
N SER A 7 51.81 23.78 -9.39
CA SER A 7 52.54 22.79 -8.59
C SER A 7 51.59 22.11 -7.59
N ALA A 8 51.60 20.78 -7.55
CA ALA A 8 50.89 19.99 -6.54
C ALA A 8 51.68 19.96 -5.21
N PRO A 9 51.01 19.97 -4.05
CA PRO A 9 51.68 19.89 -2.74
C PRO A 9 52.13 18.47 -2.40
N ARG A 10 53.34 18.36 -1.86
CA ARG A 10 53.95 17.18 -1.23
C ARG A 10 53.08 16.69 -0.05
N MET A 11 52.76 15.40 -0.03
CA MET A 11 52.34 14.71 1.19
C MET A 11 53.56 14.09 1.87
N ASP A 12 53.72 14.38 3.15
CA ASP A 12 54.70 13.72 4.02
C ASP A 12 54.16 12.37 4.52
N PRO A 13 55.03 11.36 4.72
CA PRO A 13 54.61 10.02 5.12
C PRO A 13 54.29 9.93 6.61
N ILE A 14 53.10 9.41 6.93
CA ILE A 14 52.66 9.09 8.29
C ILE A 14 53.48 7.89 8.80
N THR A 15 54.07 8.09 9.98
CA THR A 15 54.96 7.17 10.67
C THR A 15 54.17 6.06 11.36
N GLU A 16 54.53 4.80 11.08
CA GLU A 16 54.16 3.61 11.86
C GLU A 16 54.65 3.74 13.30
N VAL A 17 53.76 3.55 14.27
CA VAL A 17 54.14 3.24 15.66
C VAL A 17 53.23 2.14 16.22
N SER A 18 53.85 1.00 16.47
CA SER A 18 53.50 -0.05 17.45
C SER A 18 54.85 -0.72 17.80
N PRO A 19 55.01 -1.47 18.91
CA PRO A 19 54.01 -2.12 19.77
C PRO A 19 54.35 -2.05 21.29
N GLU A 20 53.72 -2.95 22.07
CA GLU A 20 54.04 -3.43 23.44
C GLU A 20 53.49 -2.61 24.62
N ALA A 21 53.04 -3.18 25.75
CA ALA A 21 52.64 -4.52 26.18
C ALA A 21 52.02 -4.37 27.59
N GLU A 22 51.05 -5.23 27.90
CA GLU A 22 50.66 -5.78 29.21
C GLU A 22 50.74 -4.93 30.51
N ARG A 23 49.62 -4.86 31.25
CA ARG A 23 49.41 -5.63 32.52
C ARG A 23 48.08 -5.31 33.22
N GLY A 24 47.21 -6.32 33.25
CA GLY A 24 46.61 -6.89 34.45
C GLY A 24 45.60 -6.10 35.30
N SER A 25 44.35 -6.59 35.34
CA SER A 25 43.59 -6.70 36.61
C SER A 25 42.27 -7.51 36.48
N VAL A 26 42.24 -8.61 37.24
CA VAL A 26 41.10 -9.25 37.95
C VAL A 26 39.99 -9.97 37.14
N PRO A 27 39.83 -11.31 37.28
CA PRO A 27 38.65 -12.00 36.81
C PRO A 27 37.49 -11.75 37.78
N ALA A 28 36.50 -10.96 37.34
CA ALA A 28 35.22 -10.86 38.01
C ALA A 28 34.52 -12.23 37.99
N SER A 29 34.02 -12.64 39.14
CA SER A 29 33.22 -13.85 39.30
C SER A 29 31.96 -13.81 38.41
N PRO A 30 31.59 -14.92 37.73
CA PRO A 30 30.43 -14.97 36.85
C PRO A 30 29.16 -14.95 37.71
N SER A 31 28.65 -13.74 37.95
CA SER A 31 27.44 -13.50 38.71
C SER A 31 26.28 -13.33 37.74
N GLY A 32 25.50 -14.41 37.59
CA GLY A 32 24.19 -14.43 36.95
C GLY A 32 24.25 -14.44 35.43
N ASP A 33 23.63 -15.44 34.81
CA ASP A 33 23.26 -15.45 33.39
C ASP A 33 22.41 -14.20 33.08
N ALA A 34 23.07 -13.08 32.81
CA ALA A 34 22.47 -11.98 32.09
C ALA A 34 22.20 -12.53 30.69
N THR A 35 20.99 -13.04 30.48
CA THR A 35 20.50 -13.51 29.18
C THR A 35 20.94 -12.50 28.12
N PHE A 36 21.87 -12.90 27.25
CA PHE A 36 22.38 -12.05 26.18
C PHE A 36 21.19 -11.60 25.35
N PHE A 37 20.84 -10.32 25.49
CA PHE A 37 19.77 -9.72 24.75
C PHE A 37 20.31 -9.33 23.39
N ASP A 38 19.92 -10.06 22.35
CA ASP A 38 20.24 -9.72 20.98
C ASP A 38 19.09 -8.88 20.40
N PRO A 39 19.32 -7.59 20.06
CA PRO A 39 18.27 -6.72 19.52
C PRO A 39 17.66 -7.29 18.22
N LEU A 40 18.42 -8.07 17.44
CA LEU A 40 17.95 -8.67 16.19
C LEU A 40 16.85 -9.71 16.39
N GLN A 41 16.79 -10.37 17.54
CA GLN A 41 15.71 -11.33 17.86
C GLN A 41 14.34 -10.66 18.00
N THR A 42 14.33 -9.36 18.31
CA THR A 42 13.09 -8.56 18.44
C THR A 42 12.74 -7.79 17.18
N LEU A 43 13.54 -7.95 16.11
CA LEU A 43 13.37 -7.20 14.88
C LEU A 43 12.08 -7.59 14.18
N THR A 44 11.19 -6.61 14.04
CA THR A 44 9.96 -6.74 13.27
C THR A 44 9.99 -5.78 12.09
N SER A 45 9.68 -6.30 10.91
CA SER A 45 9.65 -5.52 9.67
C SER A 45 8.22 -5.31 9.20
N GLY A 46 7.89 -4.10 8.77
CA GLY A 46 6.62 -3.78 8.14
C GLY A 46 6.56 -4.28 6.69
N GLN A 47 5.41 -4.13 6.05
CA GLN A 47 5.30 -4.41 4.61
C GLN A 47 6.09 -3.38 3.81
N LYS A 48 6.92 -3.87 2.89
CA LYS A 48 7.59 -3.04 1.88
C LYS A 48 6.51 -2.42 0.98
N ARG A 49 6.59 -1.11 0.76
CA ARG A 49 5.67 -0.37 -0.12
C ARG A 49 6.44 0.21 -1.28
N ASP A 50 6.05 -0.20 -2.47
CA ASP A 50 6.54 0.38 -3.69
C ASP A 50 5.85 1.74 -3.94
N VAL A 51 6.65 2.71 -4.36
CA VAL A 51 6.24 4.05 -4.74
C VAL A 51 6.90 4.40 -6.06
N ARG A 52 6.51 5.50 -6.71
CA ARG A 52 7.18 5.90 -7.96
C ARG A 52 8.68 6.13 -7.66
N GLY A 53 9.57 5.49 -8.41
CA GLY A 53 11.02 5.66 -8.24
C GLY A 53 11.68 4.86 -7.11
N GLY A 54 10.95 3.99 -6.41
CA GLY A 54 11.57 3.04 -5.48
C GLY A 54 10.61 2.47 -4.44
N ALA A 55 11.12 2.15 -3.25
CA ALA A 55 10.32 1.54 -2.20
C ALA A 55 10.77 1.94 -0.80
N PHE A 56 9.86 1.82 0.16
CA PHE A 56 10.12 2.08 1.58
C PHE A 56 9.65 0.92 2.46
N GLN A 57 10.42 0.61 3.50
CA GLN A 57 10.06 -0.36 4.52
C GLN A 57 10.52 0.14 5.89
N ALA A 58 9.63 0.08 6.88
CA ALA A 58 9.97 0.39 8.26
C ALA A 58 10.33 -0.90 9.01
N HIS A 59 11.24 -0.78 9.96
CA HIS A 59 11.75 -1.84 10.82
C HIS A 59 11.83 -1.32 12.24
N ILE A 60 11.47 -2.15 13.21
CA ILE A 60 11.50 -1.79 14.62
C ILE A 60 12.07 -2.93 15.45
N CYS A 61 12.91 -2.61 16.40
CA CYS A 61 13.45 -3.56 17.37
C CYS A 61 13.60 -2.91 18.74
N CYS A 62 13.76 -3.73 19.77
CA CYS A 62 14.05 -3.28 21.12
C CYS A 62 15.56 -3.05 21.26
N VAL A 63 15.94 -1.94 21.89
CA VAL A 63 17.35 -1.58 22.16
C VAL A 63 17.51 -1.09 23.60
N ARG A 64 18.63 -1.44 24.23
CA ARG A 64 18.97 -1.09 25.62
C ARG A 64 20.04 -0.01 25.71
N GLY A 65 20.89 0.12 24.68
CA GLY A 65 21.94 1.12 24.64
C GLY A 65 22.37 1.46 23.21
N ALA A 66 23.21 2.50 23.07
CA ALA A 66 23.70 2.97 21.78
C ALA A 66 24.49 1.90 21.01
N GLN A 67 25.13 0.96 21.71
CA GLN A 67 25.83 -0.15 21.08
C GLN A 67 24.88 -1.08 20.31
N ASP A 68 23.68 -1.34 20.84
CA ASP A 68 22.66 -2.15 20.15
C ASP A 68 22.21 -1.49 18.84
N VAL A 69 22.09 -0.15 18.84
CA VAL A 69 21.75 0.62 17.64
C VAL A 69 22.80 0.40 16.55
N GLN A 70 24.09 0.51 16.92
CA GLN A 70 25.19 0.26 15.98
C GLN A 70 25.18 -1.18 15.46
N THR A 71 25.01 -2.17 16.33
CA THR A 71 24.92 -3.59 15.94
C THR A 71 23.79 -3.84 14.96
N VAL A 72 22.60 -3.25 15.18
CA VAL A 72 21.46 -3.39 14.25
C VAL A 72 21.78 -2.74 12.91
N VAL A 73 22.33 -1.52 12.89
CA VAL A 73 22.67 -0.83 11.63
C VAL A 73 23.73 -1.60 10.85
N GLU A 74 24.77 -2.12 11.52
CA GLU A 74 25.80 -2.95 10.89
C GLU A 74 25.23 -4.26 10.33
N ALA A 75 24.32 -4.92 11.06
CA ALA A 75 23.65 -6.12 10.59
C ALA A 75 22.79 -5.86 9.34
N PHE A 76 22.07 -4.73 9.29
CA PHE A 76 21.34 -4.32 8.09
C PHE A 76 22.28 -4.05 6.91
N ALA A 77 23.44 -3.42 7.15
CA ALA A 77 24.41 -3.15 6.11
C ALA A 77 25.06 -4.41 5.53
N GLN A 78 25.23 -5.47 6.34
CA GLN A 78 25.84 -6.73 5.92
C GLN A 78 24.85 -7.70 5.27
N ALA A 79 23.55 -7.58 5.57
CA ALA A 79 22.53 -8.50 5.10
C ALA A 79 22.25 -8.38 3.58
N ASP A 80 22.25 -9.51 2.87
CA ASP A 80 22.07 -9.58 1.42
C ASP A 80 20.80 -8.90 0.91
N ALA A 81 19.70 -9.04 1.66
CA ALA A 81 18.40 -8.46 1.31
C ALA A 81 18.41 -6.92 1.29
N PHE A 82 19.36 -6.28 1.97
CA PHE A 82 19.46 -4.83 2.10
C PHE A 82 20.64 -4.23 1.31
N LYS A 83 21.40 -5.04 0.55
CA LYS A 83 22.49 -4.55 -0.31
C LYS A 83 22.04 -3.51 -1.34
N SER A 84 20.77 -3.55 -1.74
CA SER A 84 20.16 -2.60 -2.68
C SER A 84 19.53 -1.38 -2.01
N VAL A 85 19.59 -1.27 -0.68
CA VAL A 85 19.10 -0.08 0.04
C VAL A 85 20.04 1.09 -0.25
N THR A 86 19.46 2.21 -0.66
CA THR A 86 20.18 3.44 -0.98
C THR A 86 20.46 4.26 0.27
N SER A 87 19.53 4.27 1.23
CA SER A 87 19.70 4.98 2.50
C SER A 87 18.90 4.36 3.64
N TRP A 88 19.38 4.60 4.85
CA TRP A 88 18.67 4.34 6.09
C TRP A 88 18.47 5.66 6.86
N SER A 89 17.23 5.92 7.24
CA SER A 89 16.89 6.98 8.20
C SER A 89 16.34 6.31 9.44
N TYR A 90 16.78 6.73 10.63
CA TYR A 90 16.35 6.08 11.87
C TYR A 90 16.26 7.05 13.04
N ALA A 91 15.55 6.61 14.08
CA ALA A 91 15.55 7.25 15.38
C ALA A 91 15.45 6.20 16.49
N TYR A 92 15.95 6.53 17.68
CA TYR A 92 15.78 5.72 18.87
C TYR A 92 15.38 6.55 20.07
N ARG A 93 14.77 5.86 21.04
CA ARG A 93 14.38 6.39 22.34
C ARG A 93 14.69 5.36 23.40
N MET A 94 15.76 5.56 24.16
CA MET A 94 16.23 4.61 25.16
C MET A 94 15.98 5.17 26.55
N ALA A 95 15.51 4.32 27.46
CA ALA A 95 15.43 4.68 28.87
C ALA A 95 16.80 4.45 29.49
N VAL A 96 17.51 5.51 29.88
CA VAL A 96 18.76 5.38 30.60
C VAL A 96 18.40 5.00 32.03
N SER A 97 18.89 3.84 32.47
CA SER A 97 18.68 3.38 33.85
C SER A 97 19.52 4.24 34.80
N ALA A 98 18.98 5.38 35.22
CA ALA A 98 19.56 6.23 36.23
C ALA A 98 18.87 5.98 37.60
N PRO A 99 19.62 5.99 38.71
CA PRO A 99 19.08 5.69 40.05
C PRO A 99 18.17 6.78 40.66
N THR A 100 17.86 7.86 39.96
CA THR A 100 17.09 9.00 40.48
C THR A 100 15.73 9.16 39.78
N MET A 101 14.76 9.74 40.49
CA MET A 101 13.30 9.69 40.24
C MET A 101 12.77 10.11 38.86
N ALA A 102 13.60 10.59 37.93
CA ALA A 102 13.24 10.80 36.54
C ALA A 102 14.27 10.09 35.65
N LEU A 103 13.85 9.02 34.98
CA LEU A 103 14.71 8.29 34.04
C LEU A 103 15.05 9.22 32.88
N PRO A 104 16.34 9.60 32.70
CA PRO A 104 16.74 10.35 31.51
C PRO A 104 16.45 9.48 30.28
N ILE A 105 15.80 10.09 29.28
CA ILE A 105 15.56 9.44 28.00
C ILE A 105 16.68 9.89 27.08
N ASP A 106 17.46 8.92 26.58
CA ASP A 106 18.45 9.16 25.54
C ASP A 106 17.78 9.00 24.17
N GLU A 107 17.89 10.04 23.35
CA GLU A 107 17.22 10.12 22.05
C GLU A 107 18.26 10.48 20.99
N GLY A 108 18.24 9.75 19.87
CA GLY A 108 19.12 10.03 18.74
C GLY A 108 18.43 9.81 17.42
N VAL A 109 18.93 10.49 16.39
CA VAL A 109 18.37 10.50 15.03
C VAL A 109 19.48 10.40 14.00
N GLN A 110 19.17 9.81 12.85
CA GLN A 110 20.00 9.81 11.66
C GLN A 110 19.12 9.99 10.43
N ASP A 111 19.39 11.01 9.64
CA ASP A 111 18.56 11.38 8.50
C ASP A 111 18.85 10.56 7.23
N GLY A 112 20.05 9.99 7.11
CA GLY A 112 20.47 9.29 5.89
C GLY A 112 20.64 10.28 4.73
N LEU A 113 19.96 10.02 3.61
CA LEU A 113 19.94 10.92 2.45
C LEU A 113 18.82 11.96 2.49
N ASP A 114 17.88 11.85 3.43
CA ASP A 114 16.65 12.64 3.48
C ASP A 114 16.65 13.53 4.73
N GLU A 115 17.14 14.77 4.57
CA GLU A 115 17.28 15.74 5.68
C GLU A 115 15.99 15.89 6.49
N GLY A 116 16.10 15.76 7.81
CA GLY A 116 15.00 15.85 8.76
C GLY A 116 14.14 14.61 8.90
N CYS A 117 14.35 13.53 8.13
CA CYS A 117 13.55 12.30 8.28
C CYS A 117 13.71 11.66 9.66
N GLY A 118 14.92 11.61 10.22
CA GLY A 118 15.19 11.08 11.55
C GLY A 118 14.40 11.81 12.63
N GLU A 119 14.36 13.14 12.58
CA GLU A 119 13.53 13.95 13.48
C GLU A 119 12.02 13.69 13.33
N LYS A 120 11.54 13.48 12.10
CA LYS A 120 10.13 13.10 11.88
C LYS A 120 9.82 11.73 12.47
N ILE A 121 10.72 10.75 12.31
CA ILE A 121 10.59 9.41 12.89
C ILE A 121 10.57 9.50 14.42
N LEU A 122 11.50 10.26 15.03
CA LEU A 122 11.52 10.51 16.48
C LEU A 122 10.23 11.17 16.95
N GLY A 123 9.69 12.12 16.19
CA GLY A 123 8.40 12.76 16.46
C GLY A 123 7.22 11.77 16.44
N VAL A 124 7.28 10.68 15.67
CA VAL A 124 6.30 9.58 15.75
C VAL A 124 6.50 8.79 17.03
N MET A 125 7.73 8.40 17.36
CA MET A 125 8.02 7.65 18.59
C MET A 125 7.57 8.40 19.84
N ARG A 126 7.81 9.72 19.91
CA ARG A 126 7.33 10.61 20.99
C ARG A 126 5.80 10.61 21.08
N ARG A 127 5.09 10.78 19.94
CA ARG A 127 3.62 10.79 19.88
C ARG A 127 2.97 9.48 20.28
N PHE A 128 3.61 8.36 19.98
CA PHE A 128 3.16 7.02 20.38
C PHE A 128 3.70 6.60 21.75
N SER A 129 4.44 7.48 22.44
CA SER A 129 5.07 7.24 23.74
C SER A 129 5.92 5.96 23.76
N LEU A 130 6.58 5.67 22.64
CA LEU A 130 7.47 4.52 22.50
C LEU A 130 8.79 4.81 23.19
N GLN A 131 9.29 3.84 23.96
CA GLN A 131 10.55 3.89 24.71
C GLN A 131 11.21 2.50 24.68
N GLY A 132 12.54 2.45 24.76
CA GLY A 132 13.33 1.24 24.61
C GLY A 132 13.30 0.66 23.19
N LEU A 133 12.95 1.48 22.19
CA LEU A 133 12.79 1.04 20.80
C LEU A 133 13.70 1.83 19.86
N PHE A 134 14.12 1.16 18.80
CA PHE A 134 14.79 1.69 17.63
C PHE A 134 13.89 1.51 16.42
N LEU A 135 13.70 2.56 15.64
CA LEU A 135 12.85 2.57 14.45
C LEU A 135 13.67 3.05 13.25
N LEU A 136 13.82 2.19 12.26
CA LEU A 136 14.62 2.42 11.05
C LEU A 136 13.74 2.28 9.82
N VAL A 137 13.96 3.15 8.84
CA VAL A 137 13.29 3.11 7.55
C VAL A 137 14.34 2.92 6.47
N SER A 138 14.20 1.82 5.73
CA SER A 138 15.03 1.47 4.57
C SER A 138 14.40 2.05 3.31
N ARG A 139 15.20 2.72 2.49
CA ARG A 139 14.81 3.29 1.20
C ARG A 139 15.54 2.59 0.06
N TRP A 140 14.77 2.02 -0.87
CA TRP A 140 15.28 1.55 -2.16
C TRP A 140 15.00 2.60 -3.22
N GLN A 141 15.94 2.84 -4.12
CA GLN A 141 15.78 3.74 -5.25
C GLN A 141 16.04 3.00 -6.56
N ASP A 142 15.06 3.05 -7.46
CA ASP A 142 15.17 2.45 -8.79
C ASP A 142 15.80 3.45 -9.75
N TYR A 143 17.13 3.43 -9.82
CA TYR A 143 17.87 4.26 -10.76
C TYR A 143 17.55 3.83 -12.21
N GLY A 144 16.98 4.76 -13.00
CA GLY A 144 16.84 4.62 -14.46
C GLY A 144 15.44 4.33 -15.00
N ALA A 145 14.46 3.98 -14.16
CA ALA A 145 13.09 3.68 -14.62
C ALA A 145 12.12 4.87 -14.55
N THR A 146 12.37 5.83 -13.65
CA THR A 146 11.52 7.01 -13.42
C THR A 146 12.34 8.17 -12.91
N GLU A 147 11.82 9.40 -13.05
CA GLU A 147 12.35 10.56 -12.31
C GLU A 147 12.45 10.17 -10.82
N GLY A 148 13.65 10.28 -10.25
CA GLY A 148 13.99 9.64 -8.97
C GLY A 148 13.11 10.10 -7.80
N LEU A 149 13.26 9.41 -6.66
CA LEU A 149 12.57 9.73 -5.40
C LEU A 149 12.73 11.20 -4.93
N GLU A 150 13.74 11.90 -5.44
CA GLU A 150 13.98 13.33 -5.25
C GLU A 150 12.80 14.21 -5.68
N VAL A 151 12.00 13.76 -6.65
CA VAL A 151 10.82 14.51 -7.15
C VAL A 151 9.73 14.65 -6.10
N PHE A 152 9.67 13.76 -5.11
CA PHE A 152 8.66 13.83 -4.06
C PHE A 152 8.86 15.01 -3.10
N GLY A 153 10.08 15.55 -2.98
CA GLY A 153 10.38 16.62 -2.05
C GLY A 153 9.79 16.36 -0.66
N THR A 154 8.87 17.23 -0.21
CA THR A 154 8.22 17.10 1.11
C THR A 154 7.24 15.92 1.25
N GLU A 155 6.77 15.33 0.15
CA GLU A 155 5.88 14.17 0.19
C GLU A 155 6.60 12.92 0.69
N LEU A 156 7.93 12.86 0.52
CA LEU A 156 8.76 11.76 1.01
C LEU A 156 8.62 11.59 2.53
N TYR A 157 8.57 12.70 3.28
CA TYR A 157 8.31 12.66 4.72
C TYR A 157 6.97 12.01 5.05
N SER A 158 5.93 12.29 4.25
CA SER A 158 4.60 11.71 4.49
C SER A 158 4.62 10.19 4.31
N ILE A 159 5.34 9.71 3.30
CA ILE A 159 5.51 8.27 3.04
C ILE A 159 6.25 7.59 4.19
N VAL A 160 7.40 8.14 4.59
CA VAL A 160 8.20 7.62 5.72
C VAL A 160 7.36 7.57 7.00
N LEU A 161 6.65 8.66 7.32
CA LEU A 161 5.79 8.73 8.49
C LEU A 161 4.63 7.74 8.45
N GLU A 162 4.04 7.52 7.27
CA GLU A 162 2.97 6.54 7.07
C GLU A 162 3.48 5.13 7.33
N ARG A 163 4.66 4.77 6.79
CA ARG A 163 5.27 3.44 7.02
C ARG A 163 5.56 3.18 8.50
N CYS A 164 6.08 4.16 9.22
CA CYS A 164 6.30 4.07 10.66
C CYS A 164 4.99 3.84 11.42
N LYS A 165 3.94 4.62 11.12
CA LYS A 165 2.63 4.49 11.77
C LYS A 165 1.98 3.15 11.48
N ASP A 166 2.04 2.67 10.25
CA ASP A 166 1.46 1.38 9.86
C ASP A 166 2.11 0.23 10.61
N LEU A 167 3.45 0.22 10.68
CA LEU A 167 4.18 -0.78 11.47
C LEU A 167 3.79 -0.75 12.96
N ILE A 168 3.74 0.45 13.56
CA ILE A 168 3.35 0.60 14.97
C ILE A 168 1.91 0.14 15.19
N ASN A 169 1.00 0.46 14.27
CA ASN A 169 -0.41 0.05 14.36
C ASN A 169 -0.56 -1.47 14.23
N HIS A 170 0.18 -2.11 13.31
CA HIS A 170 0.20 -3.57 13.20
C HIS A 170 0.76 -4.23 14.47
N LEU A 171 1.81 -3.68 15.07
CA LEU A 171 2.32 -4.17 16.35
C LEU A 171 1.29 -4.04 17.48
N LYS A 172 0.59 -2.91 17.56
CA LYS A 172 -0.48 -2.71 18.55
C LYS A 172 -1.63 -3.71 18.38
N GLN A 173 -2.01 -3.98 17.13
CA GLN A 173 -3.02 -4.98 16.80
C GLN A 173 -2.55 -6.39 17.17
N ALA A 174 -1.31 -6.76 16.81
CA ALA A 174 -0.72 -8.05 17.13
C ALA A 174 -0.55 -8.27 18.65
N ALA A 175 -0.25 -7.22 19.39
CA ALA A 175 -0.17 -7.23 20.85
C ALA A 175 -1.55 -7.34 21.54
N GLY A 176 -2.66 -7.40 20.79
CA GLY A 176 -4.02 -7.51 21.33
C GLY A 176 -4.46 -6.26 22.12
N SER A 177 -3.75 -5.15 21.97
CA SER A 177 -3.99 -3.92 22.74
C SER A 177 -5.02 -3.05 22.02
N GLY A 178 -6.28 -3.43 22.13
CA GLY A 178 -7.44 -2.63 21.72
C GLY A 178 -7.77 -1.46 22.67
N ALA A 179 -6.94 -1.20 23.70
CA ALA A 179 -7.16 -0.15 24.70
C ALA A 179 -6.14 0.99 24.58
N PRO A 180 -6.52 2.25 24.82
CA PRO A 180 -5.60 3.37 24.79
C PRO A 180 -4.64 3.29 26.00
N GLN A 181 -3.35 3.38 25.71
CA GLN A 181 -2.25 3.55 26.67
C GLN A 181 -2.00 2.39 27.65
N ALA A 182 -1.45 1.29 27.14
CA ALA A 182 -0.52 0.50 27.95
C ALA A 182 0.89 0.75 27.42
N VAL A 183 1.76 1.27 28.28
CA VAL A 183 3.21 1.19 28.10
C VAL A 183 3.52 -0.27 27.78
N VAL A 184 4.05 -0.54 26.59
CA VAL A 184 4.47 -1.89 26.19
C VAL A 184 5.65 -2.28 27.07
N ARG A 185 5.36 -2.74 28.28
CA ARG A 185 6.29 -3.55 29.07
C ARG A 185 6.14 -4.95 28.50
N LEU A 186 7.17 -5.44 27.82
CA LEU A 186 7.26 -6.83 27.40
C LEU A 186 7.12 -7.70 28.66
N ILE A 187 5.93 -8.25 28.89
CA ILE A 187 5.70 -9.29 29.89
C ILE A 187 6.03 -10.60 29.20
N GLU A 188 7.10 -11.24 29.66
CA GLU A 188 7.49 -12.59 29.30
C GLU A 188 6.31 -13.54 29.55
N LYS A 189 5.77 -14.13 28.49
CA LYS A 189 4.60 -14.99 28.59
C LYS A 189 5.07 -16.40 28.99
N PRO A 190 4.51 -17.02 30.05
CA PRO A 190 4.88 -18.38 30.44
C PRO A 190 4.54 -19.40 29.34
N PRO A 191 5.26 -20.53 29.28
CA PRO A 191 5.17 -21.49 28.19
C PRO A 191 3.74 -22.05 28.06
N PRO A 192 3.20 -22.15 26.82
CA PRO A 192 1.85 -22.64 26.60
C PRO A 192 1.77 -24.13 26.96
N GLY A 193 0.89 -24.47 27.90
CA GLY A 193 0.50 -25.85 28.15
C GLY A 193 -0.15 -26.50 26.92
N PRO A 194 -0.24 -27.85 26.87
CA PRO A 194 -0.74 -28.58 25.72
C PRO A 194 -2.22 -28.24 25.46
N LYS A 195 -2.48 -27.53 24.36
CA LYS A 195 -3.82 -27.18 23.91
C LYS A 195 -4.38 -28.33 23.09
N ASN A 196 -5.28 -29.11 23.69
CA ASN A 196 -6.18 -29.95 22.90
C ASN A 196 -7.17 -29.02 22.20
N PHE A 197 -7.08 -28.95 20.87
CA PHE A 197 -8.01 -28.19 20.05
C PHE A 197 -9.28 -29.02 19.84
N ASP A 198 -10.38 -28.55 20.40
CA ASP A 198 -11.71 -29.10 20.17
C ASP A 198 -12.38 -28.36 19.01
N PHE A 199 -12.54 -29.04 17.87
CA PHE A 199 -13.16 -28.49 16.66
C PHE A 199 -14.69 -28.41 16.74
N SER A 200 -15.31 -28.94 17.80
CA SER A 200 -16.75 -28.81 18.03
C SER A 200 -17.16 -27.41 18.52
N PHE A 201 -16.19 -26.58 18.91
CA PHE A 201 -16.37 -25.21 19.36
C PHE A 201 -15.55 -24.24 18.51
N LEU A 202 -15.97 -24.02 17.26
CA LEU A 202 -15.49 -22.86 16.52
C LEU A 202 -16.22 -21.63 17.07
N PRO A 203 -15.53 -20.66 17.70
CA PRO A 203 -16.17 -19.40 18.06
C PRO A 203 -16.74 -18.77 16.79
N PRO A 204 -17.93 -18.14 16.85
CA PRO A 204 -18.53 -17.50 15.69
C PRO A 204 -17.53 -16.51 15.10
N ILE A 205 -17.18 -16.74 13.84
CA ILE A 205 -16.25 -15.88 13.10
C ILE A 205 -16.87 -14.48 13.12
N GLN A 206 -16.27 -13.55 13.86
CA GLN A 206 -16.68 -12.16 13.81
C GLN A 206 -16.53 -11.70 12.36
N GLU A 207 -17.64 -11.33 11.74
CA GLU A 207 -17.61 -10.78 10.38
C GLU A 207 -16.57 -9.65 10.33
N PRO A 208 -15.64 -9.69 9.37
CA PRO A 208 -14.59 -8.69 9.26
C PRO A 208 -15.24 -7.32 9.03
N ARG A 209 -15.36 -6.54 10.11
CA ARG A 209 -15.79 -5.15 10.03
C ARG A 209 -14.65 -4.36 9.41
N VAL A 210 -14.80 -3.97 8.15
CA VAL A 210 -13.85 -3.09 7.48
C VAL A 210 -13.73 -1.82 8.32
N PRO A 211 -12.54 -1.47 8.84
CA PRO A 211 -12.36 -0.29 9.66
C PRO A 211 -12.67 0.94 8.83
N THR A 212 -13.82 1.58 9.09
CA THR A 212 -14.16 2.84 8.44
C THR A 212 -13.25 3.93 9.00
N LYS A 213 -12.60 4.69 8.11
CA LYS A 213 -11.71 5.81 8.47
C LYS A 213 -12.40 6.87 9.33
N PHE A 214 -13.73 6.88 9.34
CA PHE A 214 -14.57 7.81 10.06
C PHE A 214 -15.50 7.05 11.01
N GLY A 215 -15.56 7.49 12.27
CA GLY A 215 -16.45 6.93 13.28
C GLY A 215 -17.92 7.22 12.99
N PRO A 216 -18.86 6.54 13.69
CA PRO A 216 -20.30 6.61 13.40
C PRO A 216 -20.88 8.04 13.36
N ASN A 217 -20.31 8.97 14.14
CA ASN A 217 -20.80 10.33 14.30
C ASN A 217 -20.09 11.38 13.42
N HIS A 218 -19.22 10.97 12.49
CA HIS A 218 -18.48 11.91 11.64
C HIS A 218 -19.34 12.32 10.44
N PHE A 219 -19.46 13.60 10.07
CA PHE A 219 -20.31 14.04 8.94
C PHE A 219 -20.00 13.40 7.57
N LEU A 220 -18.80 12.79 7.43
CA LEU A 220 -18.39 12.00 6.26
C LEU A 220 -18.72 10.50 6.36
N SER A 221 -19.23 10.02 7.50
CA SER A 221 -19.66 8.63 7.68
C SER A 221 -20.91 8.32 6.83
N ASP A 222 -21.76 9.33 6.61
CA ASP A 222 -22.96 9.23 5.77
C ASP A 222 -22.75 9.62 4.31
N SER A 223 -21.55 10.04 3.92
CA SER A 223 -21.21 10.12 2.49
C SER A 223 -21.39 8.73 1.90
N ALA A 224 -22.27 8.61 0.89
CA ALA A 224 -22.61 7.36 0.18
C ALA A 224 -21.37 6.59 -0.36
N MET A 225 -20.18 7.20 -0.31
CA MET A 225 -18.90 6.64 -0.71
C MET A 225 -18.15 5.87 0.40
N ASN A 226 -18.51 6.02 1.69
CA ASN A 226 -17.84 5.36 2.82
C ASN A 226 -18.62 4.18 3.41
N LYS A 227 -19.90 4.05 3.08
CA LYS A 227 -20.53 2.74 3.16
C LYS A 227 -19.84 1.94 2.08
N PRO A 228 -19.09 0.85 2.37
CA PRO A 228 -18.90 -0.14 1.32
C PRO A 228 -20.32 -0.39 0.85
N ALA A 229 -20.64 -0.02 -0.39
CA ALA A 229 -21.83 -0.56 -1.03
C ALA A 229 -21.65 -2.05 -0.80
N SER A 230 -22.43 -2.61 0.13
CA SER A 230 -22.18 -3.87 0.79
C SER A 230 -22.40 -4.97 -0.22
N LEU A 231 -21.48 -5.08 -1.19
CA LEU A 231 -21.62 -5.63 -2.55
C LEU A 231 -23.04 -6.15 -2.80
N PRO A 232 -24.07 -5.27 -2.82
CA PRO A 232 -25.44 -5.75 -2.70
C PRO A 232 -25.75 -6.28 -4.07
N ASN A 233 -25.72 -7.60 -4.22
CA ASN A 233 -26.05 -8.34 -5.43
C ASN A 233 -25.10 -8.17 -6.63
N LEU A 234 -23.92 -7.55 -6.49
CA LEU A 234 -22.94 -7.47 -7.59
C LEU A 234 -22.41 -8.84 -8.04
N PHE A 235 -22.46 -9.85 -7.17
CA PHE A 235 -22.09 -11.23 -7.50
C PHE A 235 -23.30 -12.14 -7.72
N GLY A 236 -24.43 -11.59 -8.16
CA GLY A 236 -25.61 -12.36 -8.54
C GLY A 236 -25.35 -13.17 -9.81
N GLY A 237 -24.51 -14.21 -9.73
CA GLY A 237 -24.30 -15.24 -10.76
C GLY A 237 -24.43 -14.74 -12.20
N GLY A 238 -23.68 -13.70 -12.56
CA GLY A 238 -23.85 -13.00 -13.84
C GLY A 238 -23.68 -13.92 -15.04
N ASP A 239 -24.34 -13.57 -16.15
CA ASP A 239 -24.21 -14.32 -17.41
C ASP A 239 -22.73 -14.38 -17.83
N VAL A 240 -22.21 -15.61 -18.01
CA VAL A 240 -20.82 -15.85 -18.40
C VAL A 240 -20.46 -15.12 -19.70
N ARG A 241 -21.41 -14.98 -20.62
CA ARG A 241 -21.21 -14.26 -21.88
C ARG A 241 -21.01 -12.77 -21.66
N LEU A 242 -21.73 -12.17 -20.71
CA LEU A 242 -21.53 -10.77 -20.31
C LEU A 242 -20.13 -10.61 -19.70
N TRP A 243 -19.73 -11.53 -18.82
CA TRP A 243 -18.39 -11.52 -18.24
C TRP A 243 -17.29 -11.60 -19.30
N MET A 244 -17.42 -12.49 -20.28
CA MET A 244 -16.45 -12.60 -21.39
C MET A 244 -16.43 -11.34 -22.26
N SER A 245 -17.59 -10.73 -22.51
CA SER A 245 -17.69 -9.46 -23.22
C SER A 245 -16.99 -8.32 -22.46
N ASN A 246 -17.22 -8.24 -21.14
CA ASN A 246 -16.55 -7.29 -20.26
C ASN A 246 -15.04 -7.51 -20.23
N ASP A 247 -14.58 -8.77 -20.13
CA ASP A 247 -13.14 -9.09 -20.19
C ASP A 247 -12.53 -8.57 -21.50
N LYS A 248 -13.16 -8.88 -22.63
CA LYS A 248 -12.70 -8.44 -23.96
C LYS A 248 -12.57 -6.92 -24.04
N ALA A 249 -13.58 -6.16 -23.62
CA ALA A 249 -13.56 -4.70 -23.62
C ALA A 249 -12.49 -4.13 -22.66
N LEU A 250 -12.31 -4.76 -21.50
CA LEU A 250 -11.40 -4.28 -20.46
C LEU A 250 -9.95 -4.76 -20.65
N ARG A 251 -9.63 -5.62 -21.62
CA ARG A 251 -8.24 -6.07 -21.89
C ARG A 251 -7.24 -4.92 -22.00
N ASN A 252 -7.66 -3.82 -22.62
CA ASN A 252 -6.82 -2.63 -22.82
C ASN A 252 -6.90 -1.60 -21.68
N LEU A 253 -7.44 -1.97 -20.50
CA LEU A 253 -7.51 -1.12 -19.31
C LEU A 253 -6.59 -1.62 -18.18
N PRO A 254 -5.26 -1.61 -18.35
CA PRO A 254 -4.34 -1.94 -17.25
C PRO A 254 -4.41 -0.89 -16.13
N GLU A 255 -3.92 -1.24 -14.95
CA GLU A 255 -3.91 -0.35 -13.78
C GLU A 255 -3.18 0.98 -14.07
N SER A 256 -2.15 0.96 -14.92
CA SER A 256 -1.41 2.16 -15.34
C SER A 256 -2.30 3.18 -16.08
N GLU A 257 -3.24 2.73 -16.91
CA GLU A 257 -4.19 3.60 -17.62
C GLU A 257 -5.22 4.21 -16.66
N ILE A 258 -5.69 3.43 -15.69
CA ILE A 258 -6.57 3.92 -14.62
C ILE A 258 -5.86 5.02 -13.84
N TRP A 259 -4.60 4.80 -13.47
CA TRP A 259 -3.77 5.81 -12.81
C TRP A 259 -3.55 7.05 -13.67
N ALA A 260 -3.22 6.89 -14.95
CA ALA A 260 -3.04 8.01 -15.87
C ALA A 260 -4.29 8.90 -15.91
N MET A 261 -5.49 8.30 -16.06
CA MET A 261 -6.75 9.05 -16.04
C MET A 261 -7.01 9.75 -14.69
N ARG A 262 -6.67 9.13 -13.55
CA ARG A 262 -6.82 9.74 -12.21
C ARG A 262 -5.97 11.02 -12.04
N PHE A 263 -4.85 11.13 -12.74
CA PHE A 263 -3.92 12.26 -12.60
C PHE A 263 -4.09 13.36 -13.64
N LEU A 264 -5.03 13.23 -14.58
CA LEU A 264 -5.37 14.31 -15.51
C LEU A 264 -5.90 15.52 -14.72
N ARG A 265 -5.22 16.67 -14.85
CA ARG A 265 -5.66 17.93 -14.25
C ARG A 265 -6.89 18.49 -14.96
N GLN A 266 -6.90 18.39 -16.29
CA GLN A 266 -7.98 18.82 -17.16
C GLN A 266 -8.19 17.73 -18.22
N PRO A 267 -9.22 16.89 -18.08
CA PRO A 267 -9.48 15.83 -19.04
C PRO A 267 -9.96 16.42 -20.38
N ASP A 268 -9.73 15.69 -21.46
CA ASP A 268 -10.48 15.90 -22.70
C ASP A 268 -11.98 15.68 -22.43
N TYR A 269 -12.85 16.48 -23.05
CA TYR A 269 -14.31 16.37 -22.85
C TYR A 269 -14.85 14.98 -23.21
N ARG A 270 -14.17 14.26 -24.12
CA ARG A 270 -14.51 12.89 -24.51
C ARG A 270 -14.28 11.92 -23.36
N ILE A 271 -13.17 12.08 -22.64
CA ILE A 271 -12.86 11.27 -21.44
C ILE A 271 -13.88 11.59 -20.34
N GLU A 272 -14.22 12.88 -20.14
CA GLU A 272 -15.25 13.31 -19.19
C GLU A 272 -16.61 12.63 -19.48
N ARG A 273 -17.04 12.61 -20.75
CA ARG A 273 -18.27 11.96 -21.22
C ARG A 273 -18.27 10.44 -20.99
N VAL A 274 -17.15 9.77 -21.24
CA VAL A 274 -17.03 8.33 -20.97
C VAL A 274 -17.13 8.04 -19.48
N LEU A 275 -16.43 8.79 -18.63
CA LEU A 275 -16.54 8.57 -17.18
C LEU A 275 -17.92 8.94 -16.63
N GLN A 276 -18.60 9.92 -17.22
CA GLN A 276 -20.00 10.21 -16.93
C GLN A 276 -20.89 9.01 -17.26
N ALA A 277 -20.69 8.35 -18.41
CA ALA A 277 -21.41 7.15 -18.78
C ALA A 277 -21.18 6.02 -17.76
N VAL A 278 -19.92 5.77 -17.39
CA VAL A 278 -19.57 4.75 -16.37
C VAL A 278 -20.22 5.08 -15.02
N ALA A 279 -20.16 6.33 -14.56
CA ALA A 279 -20.81 6.76 -13.32
C ALA A 279 -22.33 6.52 -13.35
N THR A 280 -22.96 6.82 -14.49
CA THR A 280 -24.41 6.64 -14.71
C THR A 280 -24.81 5.17 -14.63
N LEU A 281 -24.08 4.27 -15.32
CA LEU A 281 -24.34 2.83 -15.27
C LEU A 281 -24.17 2.28 -13.85
N ARG A 282 -23.20 2.79 -13.09
CA ARG A 282 -22.98 2.43 -11.69
C ARG A 282 -24.00 3.04 -10.71
N GLY A 283 -25.03 3.73 -11.20
CA GLY A 283 -26.07 4.35 -10.36
C GLY A 283 -25.57 5.54 -9.53
N GLN A 284 -24.44 6.15 -9.91
CA GLN A 284 -23.93 7.34 -9.22
C GLN A 284 -24.69 8.59 -9.65
N LYS A 285 -24.88 9.53 -8.73
CA LYS A 285 -25.56 10.80 -9.01
C LYS A 285 -24.66 11.71 -9.85
N VAL A 286 -24.92 11.76 -11.15
CA VAL A 286 -24.21 12.64 -12.07
C VAL A 286 -24.48 14.11 -11.74
N PRO A 287 -23.43 14.94 -11.59
CA PRO A 287 -23.61 16.38 -11.37
C PRO A 287 -24.37 17.03 -12.53
N PRO A 288 -25.23 18.03 -12.27
CA PRO A 288 -25.94 18.72 -13.34
C PRO A 288 -24.93 19.41 -14.28
N PRO A 289 -25.26 19.54 -15.58
CA PRO A 289 -24.37 20.15 -16.58
C PRO A 289 -24.01 21.61 -16.27
N SER A 290 -24.84 22.30 -15.47
CA SER A 290 -24.59 23.65 -14.97
C SER A 290 -23.46 23.75 -13.94
N SER A 291 -23.01 22.62 -13.37
CA SER A 291 -21.90 22.59 -12.43
C SER A 291 -20.60 23.04 -13.09
N ALA A 292 -19.69 23.67 -12.35
CA ALA A 292 -18.37 24.02 -12.86
C ALA A 292 -17.63 22.77 -13.37
N ALA A 293 -16.89 22.89 -14.48
CA ALA A 293 -16.19 21.76 -15.10
C ALA A 293 -15.24 21.04 -14.12
N ALA A 294 -14.54 21.79 -13.27
CA ALA A 294 -13.67 21.22 -12.24
C ALA A 294 -14.44 20.35 -11.22
N ALA A 295 -15.66 20.76 -10.84
CA ALA A 295 -16.49 20.01 -9.91
C ALA A 295 -17.02 18.71 -10.54
N ARG A 296 -17.44 18.77 -11.82
CA ARG A 296 -17.85 17.58 -12.57
C ARG A 296 -16.70 16.60 -12.73
N TRP A 297 -15.54 17.09 -13.14
CA TRP A 297 -14.34 16.27 -13.25
C TRP A 297 -13.95 15.62 -11.91
N GLY A 298 -13.97 16.39 -10.82
CA GLY A 298 -13.73 15.87 -9.48
C GLY A 298 -14.62 14.68 -9.16
N HIS A 299 -15.92 14.78 -9.45
CA HIS A 299 -16.88 13.69 -9.27
C HIS A 299 -16.56 12.47 -10.13
N TYR A 300 -16.31 12.64 -11.43
CA TYR A 300 -16.00 11.52 -12.33
C TYR A 300 -14.67 10.83 -11.97
N ARG A 301 -13.71 11.59 -11.45
CA ARG A 301 -12.44 11.06 -10.95
C ARG A 301 -12.63 10.16 -9.73
N GLU A 302 -13.65 10.39 -8.91
CA GLU A 302 -13.98 9.51 -7.79
C GLU A 302 -14.39 8.11 -8.24
N VAL A 303 -15.04 7.98 -9.42
CA VAL A 303 -15.41 6.68 -10.02
C VAL A 303 -14.19 5.78 -10.13
N LEU A 304 -13.05 6.38 -10.50
CA LEU A 304 -11.79 5.69 -10.70
C LEU A 304 -11.11 5.34 -9.38
N LYS A 305 -11.44 5.90 -8.22
CA LYS A 305 -10.64 5.74 -7.00
C LYS A 305 -10.67 4.34 -6.38
N SER A 306 -11.61 3.48 -6.78
CA SER A 306 -11.66 2.12 -6.23
C SER A 306 -10.37 1.34 -6.57
N ALA A 307 -9.78 0.71 -5.55
CA ALA A 307 -8.64 -0.20 -5.73
C ALA A 307 -9.02 -1.48 -6.49
N THR A 308 -10.31 -1.82 -6.51
CA THR A 308 -10.88 -2.98 -7.20
C THR A 308 -11.70 -2.57 -8.42
N PHE A 309 -11.49 -1.36 -8.95
CA PHE A 309 -12.31 -0.79 -10.02
C PHE A 309 -12.46 -1.71 -11.24
N ARG A 310 -11.35 -2.26 -11.75
CA ARG A 310 -11.38 -3.18 -12.90
C ARG A 310 -12.21 -4.43 -12.61
N THR A 311 -12.04 -5.03 -11.43
CA THR A 311 -12.79 -6.23 -11.01
C THR A 311 -14.28 -5.93 -10.86
N GLU A 312 -14.63 -4.75 -10.34
CA GLU A 312 -16.02 -4.30 -10.24
C GLU A 312 -16.68 -4.17 -11.62
N LEU A 313 -15.97 -3.59 -12.62
CA LEU A 313 -16.49 -3.49 -13.99
C LEU A 313 -16.60 -4.85 -14.68
N LEU A 314 -15.63 -5.73 -14.42
CA LEU A 314 -15.60 -7.08 -14.98
C LEU A 314 -16.82 -7.89 -14.55
N LEU A 315 -17.17 -7.81 -13.27
CA LEU A 315 -18.26 -8.55 -12.63
C LEU A 315 -19.58 -7.76 -12.60
N PHE A 316 -19.67 -6.68 -13.35
CA PHE A 316 -20.83 -5.80 -13.32
C PHE A 316 -22.06 -6.47 -13.96
N ASP A 317 -23.17 -6.55 -13.21
CA ASP A 317 -24.45 -7.08 -13.70
C ASP A 317 -25.25 -6.00 -14.44
N ALA A 318 -25.43 -6.18 -15.75
CA ALA A 318 -26.20 -5.27 -16.58
C ALA A 318 -27.67 -5.16 -16.14
N ASN A 319 -28.27 -6.20 -15.55
CA ASN A 319 -29.68 -6.18 -15.13
C ASN A 319 -29.95 -5.20 -13.98
N SER A 320 -28.92 -4.86 -13.21
CA SER A 320 -29.00 -3.87 -12.13
C SER A 320 -29.18 -2.43 -12.65
N VAL A 321 -28.92 -2.18 -13.93
CA VAL A 321 -29.01 -0.87 -14.56
C VAL A 321 -30.47 -0.56 -14.92
N ALA A 322 -30.94 0.66 -14.64
CA ALA A 322 -32.25 1.09 -15.12
C ALA A 322 -32.26 1.24 -16.66
N PRO A 323 -33.28 0.76 -17.40
CA PRO A 323 -33.33 0.89 -18.87
C PRO A 323 -33.15 2.33 -19.35
N GLU A 324 -33.70 3.32 -18.62
CA GLU A 324 -33.58 4.74 -18.95
C GLU A 324 -32.13 5.23 -18.81
N ALA A 325 -31.40 4.72 -17.82
CA ALA A 325 -29.98 5.03 -17.64
C ALA A 325 -29.12 4.42 -18.76
N ALA A 326 -29.44 3.19 -19.17
CA ALA A 326 -28.78 2.55 -20.31
C ALA A 326 -29.02 3.33 -21.62
N GLN A 327 -30.27 3.73 -21.88
CA GLN A 327 -30.59 4.56 -23.06
C GLN A 327 -29.87 5.90 -23.02
N HIS A 328 -29.88 6.58 -21.87
CA HIS A 328 -29.16 7.84 -21.69
C HIS A 328 -27.67 7.72 -21.99
N VAL A 329 -27.04 6.61 -21.59
CA VAL A 329 -25.62 6.33 -21.86
C VAL A 329 -25.37 6.14 -23.36
N LEU A 330 -26.23 5.41 -24.06
CA LEU A 330 -26.10 5.27 -25.52
C LEU A 330 -26.26 6.61 -26.23
N ASP A 331 -27.23 7.43 -25.83
CA ASP A 331 -27.43 8.77 -26.40
C ASP A 331 -26.22 9.67 -26.13
N LEU A 332 -25.68 9.64 -24.90
CA LEU A 332 -24.51 10.41 -24.49
C LEU A 332 -23.27 10.07 -25.33
N LEU A 333 -23.04 8.78 -25.55
CA LEU A 333 -21.87 8.25 -26.27
C LEU A 333 -22.04 8.26 -27.79
N SER A 334 -23.27 8.29 -28.31
CA SER A 334 -23.55 8.33 -29.76
C SER A 334 -22.89 9.51 -30.49
N THR A 335 -22.62 10.59 -29.77
CA THR A 335 -22.01 11.82 -30.30
C THR A 335 -20.48 11.75 -30.42
N ILE A 336 -19.84 10.67 -29.95
CA ILE A 336 -18.39 10.55 -29.85
C ILE A 336 -17.93 9.28 -30.59
N GLN A 337 -16.88 9.39 -31.38
CA GLN A 337 -16.30 8.24 -32.06
C GLN A 337 -15.25 7.54 -31.18
N VAL A 338 -15.31 6.21 -31.07
CA VAL A 338 -14.35 5.42 -30.27
C VAL A 338 -12.89 5.67 -30.68
N ALA A 339 -12.61 5.82 -31.98
CA ALA A 339 -11.26 6.12 -32.49
C ALA A 339 -10.74 7.50 -32.05
N GLU A 340 -11.63 8.46 -31.78
CA GLU A 340 -11.26 9.76 -31.22
C GLU A 340 -11.00 9.69 -29.71
N VAL A 341 -11.75 8.85 -28.99
CA VAL A 341 -11.48 8.55 -27.58
C VAL A 341 -10.13 7.85 -27.43
N ALA A 342 -9.86 6.84 -28.26
CA ALA A 342 -8.61 6.07 -28.22
C ALA A 342 -7.37 6.93 -28.50
N ARG A 343 -7.50 7.95 -29.37
CA ARG A 343 -6.45 8.94 -29.62
C ARG A 343 -6.15 9.80 -28.39
N ALA A 344 -7.12 10.03 -27.52
CA ALA A 344 -6.95 10.81 -26.29
C ALA A 344 -6.48 9.93 -25.12
N SER A 345 -7.06 8.73 -24.96
CA SER A 345 -6.67 7.74 -23.96
C SER A 345 -7.17 6.36 -24.35
N VAL A 346 -6.25 5.39 -24.38
CA VAL A 346 -6.56 3.98 -24.65
C VAL A 346 -7.44 3.41 -23.54
N GLY A 347 -7.14 3.72 -22.27
CA GLY A 347 -7.99 3.35 -21.14
C GLY A 347 -9.41 3.90 -21.24
N ALA A 348 -9.58 5.16 -21.66
CA ALA A 348 -10.91 5.72 -21.86
C ALA A 348 -11.68 5.03 -23.01
N ALA A 349 -11.00 4.58 -24.06
CA ALA A 349 -11.64 3.82 -25.14
C ALA A 349 -12.12 2.44 -24.66
N ALA A 350 -11.35 1.75 -23.83
CA ALA A 350 -11.78 0.50 -23.20
C ALA A 350 -13.03 0.70 -22.33
N LEU A 351 -13.08 1.80 -21.56
CA LEU A 351 -14.27 2.16 -20.77
C LEU A 351 -15.47 2.55 -21.64
N TYR A 352 -15.24 3.20 -22.80
CA TYR A 352 -16.28 3.49 -23.77
C TYR A 352 -16.92 2.19 -24.30
N GLU A 353 -16.10 1.25 -24.77
CA GLU A 353 -16.59 -0.04 -25.30
C GLU A 353 -17.35 -0.83 -24.24
N TRP A 354 -16.81 -0.87 -23.01
CA TRP A 354 -17.49 -1.48 -21.87
C TRP A 354 -18.85 -0.82 -21.61
N ALA A 355 -18.93 0.51 -21.53
CA ALA A 355 -20.16 1.21 -21.24
C ALA A 355 -21.24 1.00 -22.32
N VAL A 356 -20.86 1.02 -23.60
CA VAL A 356 -21.76 0.70 -24.71
C VAL A 356 -22.22 -0.76 -24.64
N GLY A 357 -21.31 -1.69 -24.33
CA GLY A 357 -21.61 -3.11 -24.17
C GLY A 357 -22.63 -3.37 -23.07
N ILE A 358 -22.44 -2.80 -21.87
CA ILE A 358 -23.40 -2.91 -20.75
C ILE A 358 -24.74 -2.30 -21.11
N ALA A 359 -24.76 -1.11 -21.71
CA ALA A 359 -25.99 -0.42 -22.05
C ALA A 359 -26.82 -1.19 -23.11
N ARG A 360 -26.17 -1.70 -24.16
CA ARG A 360 -26.83 -2.57 -25.15
C ARG A 360 -27.30 -3.87 -24.53
N TRP A 361 -26.45 -4.53 -23.74
CA TRP A 361 -26.84 -5.75 -23.05
C TRP A 361 -28.10 -5.56 -22.22
N ARG A 362 -28.21 -4.40 -21.55
CA ARG A 362 -29.40 -4.09 -20.76
C ARG A 362 -30.66 -3.90 -21.61
N LEU A 363 -30.56 -3.22 -22.74
CA LEU A 363 -31.72 -2.88 -23.57
C LEU A 363 -32.14 -4.01 -24.51
N GLU A 364 -31.16 -4.67 -25.11
CA GLU A 364 -31.34 -5.65 -26.19
C GLU A 364 -31.19 -7.09 -25.66
N GLY A 365 -30.57 -7.27 -24.50
CA GLY A 365 -30.23 -8.59 -23.96
C GLY A 365 -28.85 -9.08 -24.46
N PRO A 366 -28.51 -10.35 -24.19
CA PRO A 366 -27.31 -10.96 -24.74
C PRO A 366 -27.34 -10.91 -26.28
N PRO A 367 -26.22 -10.58 -26.95
CA PRO A 367 -26.14 -10.68 -28.40
C PRO A 367 -26.46 -12.12 -28.83
N GLU A 368 -27.18 -12.28 -29.94
CA GLU A 368 -27.37 -13.60 -30.52
C GLU A 368 -25.99 -14.20 -30.81
N PRO A 369 -25.75 -15.47 -30.45
CA PRO A 369 -24.49 -16.11 -30.77
C PRO A 369 -24.30 -16.05 -32.29
N ASP A 370 -23.19 -15.47 -32.74
CA ASP A 370 -22.84 -15.44 -34.16
C ASP A 370 -22.86 -16.88 -34.67
N THR A 371 -23.85 -17.20 -35.50
CA THR A 371 -24.05 -18.57 -36.04
C THR A 371 -22.85 -19.05 -36.84
N SER A 372 -21.97 -18.16 -37.27
CA SER A 372 -20.70 -18.46 -37.96
C SER A 372 -19.59 -19.00 -37.04
N GLU A 373 -19.63 -18.76 -35.73
CA GLU A 373 -18.66 -19.33 -34.77
C GLU A 373 -19.16 -20.63 -34.12
N GLN A 374 -20.43 -21.01 -34.38
CA GLN A 374 -21.08 -22.15 -33.77
C GLN A 374 -20.60 -23.50 -34.33
N ASP A 375 -20.02 -23.54 -35.53
CA ASP A 375 -19.48 -24.76 -36.14
C ASP A 375 -18.22 -25.31 -35.42
N GLY A 376 -17.67 -24.58 -34.45
CA GLY A 376 -16.50 -25.01 -33.65
C GLY A 376 -16.73 -25.12 -32.14
N TRP A 377 -17.87 -24.65 -31.63
CA TRP A 377 -18.16 -24.68 -30.20
C TRP A 377 -18.76 -26.04 -29.81
N ILE A 378 -17.89 -26.96 -29.37
CA ILE A 378 -18.34 -28.17 -28.67
C ILE A 378 -19.00 -27.68 -27.37
N PRO A 379 -20.31 -27.94 -27.16
CA PRO A 379 -20.96 -27.61 -25.90
C PRO A 379 -20.16 -28.29 -24.79
N LEU A 380 -19.64 -27.52 -23.84
CA LEU A 380 -18.99 -28.09 -22.66
C LEU A 380 -20.05 -28.94 -21.95
N GLU A 381 -19.94 -30.27 -22.07
CA GLU A 381 -20.77 -31.17 -21.28
C GLU A 381 -20.63 -30.74 -19.82
N PRO A 382 -21.74 -30.55 -19.08
CA PRO A 382 -21.69 -30.24 -17.66
C PRO A 382 -20.73 -31.23 -17.01
N LEU A 383 -19.71 -30.73 -16.31
CA LEU A 383 -18.73 -31.56 -15.61
C LEU A 383 -19.49 -32.57 -14.77
N ARG A 384 -19.58 -33.82 -15.24
CA ARG A 384 -20.19 -34.89 -14.45
C ARG A 384 -19.36 -34.99 -13.17
N PRO A 385 -19.99 -35.04 -11.99
CA PRO A 385 -19.27 -35.25 -10.75
C PRO A 385 -18.33 -36.42 -10.97
N ARG A 386 -17.02 -36.18 -10.81
CA ARG A 386 -16.03 -37.25 -10.85
C ARG A 386 -16.44 -38.19 -9.74
N GLU A 387 -17.10 -39.30 -10.07
CA GLU A 387 -17.36 -40.36 -9.13
C GLU A 387 -15.99 -40.71 -8.56
N ALA A 388 -15.77 -40.33 -7.29
CA ALA A 388 -14.58 -40.70 -6.58
C ALA A 388 -14.63 -42.23 -6.52
N GLU A 389 -13.85 -42.89 -7.37
CA GLU A 389 -13.55 -44.31 -7.28
C GLU A 389 -12.84 -44.54 -5.94
N LEU A 390 -13.64 -44.64 -4.88
CA LEU A 390 -13.25 -45.23 -3.61
C LEU A 390 -13.13 -46.73 -3.85
N ARG A 391 -11.89 -47.19 -4.10
CA ARG A 391 -11.49 -48.58 -3.93
C ARG A 391 -10.56 -48.71 -2.75
#